data_AF-A0A497RHZ9-F1
#
_entry.id   AF-A0A497RHZ9-F1
#
_cell.length_a   1.000
_cell.length_b   1.000
_cell.length_c   1.000
_cell.angle_alpha   90.00
_cell.angle_beta   90.00
_cell.angle_gamma   90.00
#
_symmetry.space_group_name_H-M   'P 1'
#
loop_
_entity.id
_entity.type
_entity.pdbx_description
1 polymer ?
#
loop_
_entity_poly.entity_id
_entity_poly.type
_entity_poly.pdbx_seq_one_letter_code
_entity_poly.pdbx_strand_id
1 'polypeptide(L)'
;MEVLKLYLEGFPYDEIASKIGIAKGSVVNIIKELRDGKYPEFDSVLEIVDELRDLAARMRKKNIGIPQAIIGLKFYEKLSFVEPRMLESYIRMCEKISPADFPIDKFVNAAMSLCKLEEELEKPYDEALKDLQDNLRKKSSILKELESKVEELERRRDRAEKELKDLEEKCKSKRGELADLVKGKESLESLGVDEVIKLSSFANECEKLGYNVKKLIEILRLVEERDSLEKEVRSLRKKINALKREKEKHLREEAKIIENNRKLVNASLIIKTHRTFISCASCGMSIPVYIPPQSMLYQELRRGQRIQYNVVGVDS
;
A
#
# COMPACT_ATOMS: atom_id res chain seq x y z
N MET A 1 -21.46 -50.18 -55.32
CA MET A 1 -21.42 -48.70 -55.26
C MET A 1 -21.96 -48.13 -53.95
N GLU A 2 -23.10 -48.59 -53.42
CA GLU A 2 -23.70 -48.02 -52.20
C GLU A 2 -22.84 -48.16 -50.93
N VAL A 3 -22.10 -49.27 -50.80
CA VAL A 3 -21.11 -49.50 -49.72
C VAL A 3 -20.01 -48.43 -49.72
N LEU A 4 -19.46 -48.12 -50.91
CA LEU A 4 -18.38 -47.12 -51.08
C LEU A 4 -18.88 -45.72 -50.78
N LYS A 5 -20.11 -45.39 -51.18
CA LYS A 5 -20.77 -44.12 -50.87
C LYS A 5 -20.90 -43.93 -49.36
N LEU A 6 -21.48 -44.90 -48.64
CA LEU A 6 -21.64 -44.79 -47.19
C LEU A 6 -20.28 -44.76 -46.47
N TYR A 7 -19.28 -45.48 -47.00
CA TYR A 7 -17.91 -45.40 -46.49
C TYR A 7 -17.36 -43.98 -46.62
N LEU A 8 -17.37 -43.39 -47.82
CA LEU A 8 -16.87 -42.03 -48.06
C LEU A 8 -17.70 -40.95 -47.34
N GLU A 9 -18.98 -41.20 -47.04
CA GLU A 9 -19.78 -40.32 -46.19
C GLU A 9 -19.38 -40.39 -44.71
N GLY A 10 -18.63 -41.40 -44.29
CA GLY A 10 -18.10 -41.54 -42.95
C GLY A 10 -18.78 -42.58 -42.05
N PHE A 11 -19.61 -43.49 -42.60
CA PHE A 11 -20.29 -44.53 -41.80
C PHE A 11 -19.32 -45.61 -41.30
N PRO A 12 -19.38 -46.03 -40.03
CA PRO A 12 -18.61 -47.17 -39.55
C PRO A 12 -19.08 -48.47 -40.22
N TYR A 13 -18.20 -49.46 -40.34
CA TYR A 13 -18.49 -50.69 -41.10
C TYR A 13 -19.74 -51.43 -40.63
N ASP A 14 -20.02 -51.42 -39.32
CA ASP A 14 -21.21 -52.06 -38.75
C ASP A 14 -22.51 -51.35 -39.17
N GLU A 15 -22.49 -50.01 -39.23
CA GLU A 15 -23.65 -49.24 -39.71
C GLU A 15 -23.86 -49.39 -41.20
N ILE A 16 -22.79 -49.50 -42.00
CA ILE A 16 -22.89 -49.78 -43.44
C ILE A 16 -23.50 -51.16 -43.67
N ALA A 17 -22.98 -52.17 -42.97
CA ALA A 17 -23.46 -53.55 -43.04
C ALA A 17 -24.95 -53.64 -42.69
N SER A 18 -25.37 -52.96 -41.61
CA SER A 18 -26.75 -52.90 -41.16
C SER A 18 -27.67 -52.17 -42.16
N LYS A 19 -27.24 -51.02 -42.70
CA LYS A 19 -28.04 -50.23 -43.67
C LYS A 19 -28.25 -50.93 -45.01
N ILE A 20 -27.27 -51.69 -45.46
CA ILE A 20 -27.30 -52.37 -46.77
C ILE A 20 -27.83 -53.81 -46.64
N GLY A 21 -27.82 -54.38 -45.43
CA GLY A 21 -28.25 -55.77 -45.19
C GLY A 21 -27.22 -56.81 -45.63
N ILE A 22 -25.92 -56.50 -45.50
CA ILE A 22 -24.81 -57.41 -45.85
C ILE A 22 -23.92 -57.72 -44.66
N ALA A 23 -23.13 -58.79 -44.73
CA ALA A 23 -22.17 -59.13 -43.70
C ALA A 23 -21.05 -58.07 -43.61
N LYS A 24 -20.58 -57.78 -42.39
CA LYS A 24 -19.45 -56.86 -42.15
C LYS A 24 -18.19 -57.25 -42.95
N GLY A 25 -17.91 -58.55 -43.07
CA GLY A 25 -16.79 -59.07 -43.87
C GLY A 25 -16.88 -58.68 -45.34
N SER A 26 -18.09 -58.61 -45.91
CA SER A 26 -18.32 -58.15 -47.29
C SER A 26 -18.03 -56.66 -47.44
N VAL A 27 -18.41 -55.84 -46.44
CA VAL A 27 -18.03 -54.41 -46.42
C VAL A 27 -16.51 -54.27 -46.39
N VAL A 28 -15.82 -54.99 -45.51
CA VAL A 28 -14.36 -54.94 -45.38
C VAL A 28 -13.67 -55.36 -46.68
N ASN A 29 -14.16 -56.41 -47.35
CA ASN A 29 -13.60 -56.84 -48.63
C ASN A 29 -13.78 -55.77 -49.72
N ILE A 30 -14.97 -55.17 -49.82
CA ILE A 30 -15.24 -54.11 -50.80
C ILE A 30 -14.34 -52.87 -50.57
N ILE A 31 -14.11 -52.48 -49.32
CA ILE A 31 -13.18 -51.37 -49.01
C ILE A 31 -11.73 -51.74 -49.29
N LYS A 32 -11.34 -53.00 -49.06
CA LYS A 32 -10.00 -53.48 -49.43
C LYS A 32 -9.80 -53.42 -50.94
N GLU A 33 -10.79 -53.84 -51.72
CA GLU A 33 -10.77 -53.74 -53.18
C GLU A 33 -10.72 -52.29 -53.68
N LEU A 34 -11.37 -51.35 -52.98
CA LEU A 34 -11.21 -49.91 -53.23
C LEU A 34 -9.75 -49.49 -53.05
N ARG A 35 -9.12 -49.86 -51.94
CA ARG A 35 -7.72 -49.50 -51.66
C ARG A 35 -6.73 -50.17 -52.61
N ASP A 36 -7.04 -51.37 -53.08
CA ASP A 36 -6.23 -52.12 -54.05
C ASP A 36 -6.36 -51.57 -55.49
N GLY A 37 -7.14 -50.49 -55.71
CA GLY A 37 -7.29 -49.86 -57.03
C GLY A 37 -8.14 -50.67 -58.00
N LYS A 38 -9.01 -51.56 -57.51
CA LYS A 38 -9.89 -52.37 -58.39
C LYS A 38 -11.06 -51.58 -58.98
N TYR A 39 -11.25 -50.32 -58.57
CA TYR A 39 -12.30 -49.42 -59.02
C TYR A 39 -11.66 -48.21 -59.72
N PRO A 40 -11.52 -48.23 -61.06
CA PRO A 40 -10.81 -47.20 -61.83
C PRO A 40 -11.38 -45.79 -61.64
N GLU A 41 -12.68 -45.68 -61.32
CA GLU A 41 -13.34 -44.40 -61.03
C GLU A 41 -12.78 -43.66 -59.80
N PHE A 42 -11.99 -44.33 -58.94
CA PHE A 42 -11.36 -43.75 -57.75
C PHE A 42 -9.85 -43.62 -57.85
N ASP A 43 -9.22 -43.94 -59.00
CA ASP A 43 -7.75 -43.95 -59.17
C ASP A 43 -7.09 -42.63 -58.75
N SER A 44 -7.75 -41.50 -59.02
CA SER A 44 -7.24 -40.15 -58.68
C SER A 44 -7.27 -39.82 -57.19
N VAL A 45 -8.03 -40.56 -56.38
CA VAL A 45 -8.21 -40.30 -54.96
C VAL A 45 -7.66 -41.40 -54.06
N LEU A 46 -7.16 -42.52 -54.62
CA LEU A 46 -6.67 -43.69 -53.86
C LEU A 46 -5.72 -43.32 -52.71
N GLU A 47 -4.80 -42.37 -52.95
CA GLU A 47 -3.82 -41.91 -51.98
C GLU A 47 -4.45 -41.17 -50.78
N ILE A 48 -5.60 -40.51 -51.00
CA ILE A 48 -6.28 -39.68 -50.01
C ILE A 48 -7.60 -40.29 -49.51
N VAL A 49 -7.99 -41.49 -49.96
CA VAL A 49 -9.28 -42.13 -49.61
C VAL A 49 -9.46 -42.22 -48.10
N ASP A 50 -8.43 -42.63 -47.36
CA ASP A 50 -8.51 -42.79 -45.91
C ASP A 50 -8.56 -41.43 -45.19
N GLU A 51 -7.91 -40.41 -45.74
CA GLU A 51 -7.95 -39.04 -45.22
C GLU A 51 -9.33 -38.40 -45.43
N LEU A 52 -9.92 -38.59 -46.61
CA LEU A 52 -11.29 -38.21 -46.93
C LEU A 52 -12.29 -38.93 -46.02
N ARG A 53 -12.08 -40.23 -45.79
CA ARG A 53 -12.90 -41.02 -44.87
C ARG A 53 -12.83 -40.49 -43.44
N ASP A 54 -11.65 -40.15 -42.96
CA ASP A 54 -11.43 -39.60 -41.61
C ASP A 54 -12.03 -38.21 -41.46
N LEU A 55 -11.90 -37.37 -42.48
CA LEU A 55 -12.53 -36.05 -42.53
C LEU A 55 -14.06 -36.20 -42.48
N ALA A 56 -14.63 -37.07 -43.30
CA ALA A 56 -16.08 -37.32 -43.33
C ALA A 56 -16.59 -37.86 -41.98
N ALA A 57 -15.85 -38.77 -41.34
CA ALA A 57 -16.16 -39.23 -39.98
C ALA A 57 -16.19 -38.08 -38.97
N ARG A 58 -15.16 -37.22 -38.99
CA ARG A 58 -15.03 -36.08 -38.08
C ARG A 58 -16.13 -35.04 -38.32
N MET A 59 -16.42 -34.73 -39.58
CA MET A 59 -17.51 -33.84 -39.97
C MET A 59 -18.85 -34.36 -39.44
N ARG A 60 -19.13 -35.64 -39.65
CA ARG A 60 -20.36 -36.26 -39.14
C ARG A 60 -20.45 -36.25 -37.62
N LYS A 61 -19.39 -36.62 -36.91
CA LYS A 61 -19.36 -36.61 -35.44
C LYS A 61 -19.66 -35.22 -34.87
N LYS A 62 -19.28 -34.17 -35.60
CA LYS A 62 -19.55 -32.76 -35.26
C LYS A 62 -20.83 -32.19 -35.91
N ASN A 63 -21.60 -33.01 -36.62
CA ASN A 63 -22.79 -32.62 -37.38
C ASN A 63 -22.54 -31.46 -38.38
N ILE A 64 -21.36 -31.45 -39.01
CA ILE A 64 -20.95 -30.45 -40.00
C ILE A 64 -21.27 -30.95 -41.40
N GLY A 65 -22.15 -30.24 -42.10
CA GLY A 65 -22.46 -30.52 -43.50
C GLY A 65 -21.38 -30.01 -44.47
N ILE A 66 -21.35 -30.54 -45.69
CA ILE A 66 -20.44 -30.06 -46.76
C ILE A 66 -20.59 -28.54 -47.00
N PRO A 67 -21.80 -27.95 -47.07
CA PRO A 67 -21.94 -26.49 -47.23
C PRO A 67 -21.29 -25.70 -46.09
N GLN A 68 -21.40 -26.18 -44.85
CA GLN A 68 -20.77 -25.52 -43.69
C GLN A 68 -19.26 -25.64 -43.72
N ALA A 69 -18.72 -26.80 -44.13
CA ALA A 69 -17.28 -26.98 -44.30
C ALA A 69 -16.72 -26.06 -45.39
N ILE A 70 -17.43 -25.88 -46.51
CA ILE A 70 -17.04 -24.93 -47.56
C ILE A 70 -17.02 -23.49 -47.04
N ILE A 71 -18.04 -23.10 -46.26
CA ILE A 71 -18.08 -21.77 -45.63
C ILE A 71 -16.90 -21.61 -44.66
N GLY A 72 -16.65 -22.62 -43.83
CA GLY A 72 -15.52 -22.63 -42.89
C GLY A 72 -14.17 -22.51 -43.58
N LEU A 73 -13.97 -23.21 -44.71
CA LEU A 73 -12.74 -23.13 -45.50
C LEU A 73 -12.56 -21.73 -46.10
N LYS A 74 -13.60 -21.17 -46.74
CA LYS A 74 -13.57 -19.80 -47.27
C LYS A 74 -13.32 -18.75 -46.19
N PHE A 75 -13.85 -18.98 -45.00
CA PHE A 75 -13.61 -18.11 -43.84
C PHE A 75 -12.16 -18.22 -43.36
N TYR A 76 -11.64 -19.45 -43.26
CA TYR A 76 -10.25 -19.72 -42.88
C TYR A 76 -9.25 -19.10 -43.86
N GLU A 77 -9.48 -19.21 -45.17
CA GLU A 77 -8.64 -18.58 -46.20
C GLU A 77 -8.54 -17.06 -46.02
N LYS A 78 -9.65 -16.41 -45.63
CA LYS A 78 -9.69 -14.97 -45.35
C LYS A 78 -9.03 -14.59 -44.02
N LEU A 79 -8.87 -15.54 -43.11
CA LEU A 79 -8.20 -15.37 -41.82
C LEU A 79 -6.74 -15.83 -41.85
N SER A 80 -6.12 -15.94 -43.02
CA SER A 80 -4.74 -16.41 -43.19
C SER A 80 -3.69 -15.62 -42.39
N PHE A 81 -4.02 -14.41 -41.94
CA PHE A 81 -3.16 -13.57 -41.09
C PHE A 81 -3.29 -13.86 -39.58
N VAL A 82 -4.26 -14.69 -39.16
CA VAL A 82 -4.48 -15.06 -37.75
C VAL A 82 -4.16 -16.53 -37.56
N GLU A 83 -3.19 -16.83 -36.71
CA GLU A 83 -2.92 -18.21 -36.34
C GLU A 83 -4.12 -18.86 -35.62
N PRO A 84 -4.43 -20.15 -35.85
CA PRO A 84 -5.59 -20.80 -35.25
C PRO A 84 -5.67 -20.69 -33.72
N ARG A 85 -4.52 -20.69 -33.03
CA ARG A 85 -4.43 -20.51 -31.57
C ARG A 85 -4.82 -19.12 -31.08
N MET A 86 -4.70 -18.11 -31.95
CA MET A 86 -5.01 -16.71 -31.65
C MET A 86 -6.44 -16.33 -32.03
N LEU A 87 -7.16 -17.22 -32.73
CA LEU A 87 -8.50 -16.95 -33.26
C LEU A 87 -9.48 -16.49 -32.17
N GLU A 88 -9.47 -17.14 -31.01
CA GLU A 88 -10.34 -16.77 -29.89
C GLU A 88 -10.01 -15.37 -29.35
N SER A 89 -8.73 -15.03 -29.24
CA SER A 89 -8.29 -13.70 -28.82
C SER A 89 -8.62 -12.64 -29.86
N TYR A 90 -8.52 -12.97 -31.13
CA TYR A 90 -8.91 -12.10 -32.23
C TYR A 90 -10.42 -11.84 -32.22
N ILE A 91 -11.25 -12.87 -32.05
CA ILE A 91 -12.71 -12.72 -31.92
C ILE A 91 -13.05 -11.80 -30.75
N ARG A 92 -12.47 -12.03 -29.56
CA ARG A 92 -12.68 -11.17 -28.39
C ARG A 92 -12.22 -9.72 -28.63
N MET A 93 -11.15 -9.52 -29.38
CA MET A 93 -10.72 -8.17 -29.77
C MET A 93 -11.79 -7.53 -30.66
N CYS A 94 -12.25 -8.23 -31.70
CA CYS A 94 -13.31 -7.77 -32.60
C CYS A 94 -14.60 -7.42 -31.85
N GLU A 95 -15.03 -8.26 -30.90
CA GLU A 95 -16.21 -8.00 -30.06
C GLU A 95 -16.06 -6.74 -29.20
N LYS A 96 -14.85 -6.43 -28.72
CA LYS A 96 -14.59 -5.24 -27.93
C LYS A 96 -14.57 -3.96 -28.76
N ILE A 97 -14.16 -4.04 -30.03
CA ILE A 97 -14.08 -2.89 -30.93
C ILE A 97 -15.35 -2.68 -31.77
N SER A 98 -16.24 -3.68 -31.82
CA SER A 98 -17.49 -3.64 -32.57
C SER A 98 -18.61 -2.70 -32.04
N PRO A 99 -18.71 -2.36 -30.73
CA PRO A 99 -19.75 -1.47 -30.24
C PRO A 99 -19.66 -0.07 -30.87
N ALA A 100 -20.81 0.57 -31.11
CA ALA A 100 -20.88 1.88 -31.78
C ALA A 100 -20.27 3.02 -30.95
N ASP A 101 -20.14 2.83 -29.64
CA ASP A 101 -19.52 3.75 -28.69
C ASP A 101 -18.01 3.49 -28.50
N PHE A 102 -17.44 2.50 -29.19
CA PHE A 102 -16.02 2.21 -29.07
C PHE A 102 -15.20 3.40 -29.60
N PRO A 103 -14.21 3.90 -28.83
CA PRO A 103 -13.43 5.06 -29.22
C PRO A 103 -12.38 4.69 -30.28
N ILE A 104 -12.82 4.59 -31.54
CA ILE A 104 -12.00 4.21 -32.70
C ILE A 104 -10.74 5.10 -32.77
N ASP A 105 -10.89 6.41 -32.56
CA ASP A 105 -9.76 7.35 -32.59
C ASP A 105 -8.67 6.99 -31.58
N LYS A 106 -9.04 6.52 -30.38
CA LYS A 106 -8.05 6.11 -29.36
C LYS A 106 -7.32 4.84 -29.78
N PHE A 107 -8.04 3.88 -30.37
CA PHE A 107 -7.44 2.65 -30.85
C PHE A 107 -6.47 2.90 -32.01
N VAL A 108 -6.88 3.71 -32.99
CA VAL A 108 -6.02 4.09 -34.13
C VAL A 108 -4.80 4.88 -33.64
N ASN A 109 -4.98 5.81 -32.72
CA ASN A 109 -3.85 6.54 -32.11
C ASN A 109 -2.91 5.62 -31.36
N ALA A 110 -3.41 4.64 -30.60
CA ALA A 110 -2.58 3.67 -29.90
C ALA A 110 -1.79 2.79 -30.88
N ALA A 111 -2.41 2.33 -31.96
CA ALA A 111 -1.74 1.57 -33.02
C ALA A 111 -0.67 2.41 -33.73
N MET A 112 -0.97 3.67 -34.08
CA MET A 112 0.02 4.59 -34.65
C MET A 112 1.18 4.88 -33.68
N SER A 113 0.90 5.05 -32.40
CA SER A 113 1.94 5.21 -31.38
C SER A 113 2.81 3.96 -31.26
N LEU A 114 2.22 2.77 -31.39
CA LEU A 114 2.97 1.52 -31.38
C LEU A 114 3.93 1.45 -32.57
N CYS A 115 3.45 1.73 -33.79
CA CYS A 115 4.31 1.76 -34.98
C CYS A 115 5.43 2.80 -34.87
N LYS A 116 5.13 4.01 -34.38
CA LYS A 116 6.16 5.04 -34.13
C LYS A 116 7.21 4.59 -33.13
N LEU A 117 6.81 3.88 -32.08
CA LEU A 117 7.74 3.34 -31.10
C LEU A 117 8.65 2.26 -31.71
N GLU A 118 8.12 1.42 -32.61
CA GLU A 118 8.94 0.44 -33.35
C GLU A 118 9.93 1.12 -34.29
N GLU A 119 9.52 2.21 -34.96
CA GLU A 119 10.40 3.03 -35.79
C GLU A 119 11.51 3.71 -34.97
N GLU A 120 11.16 4.35 -33.85
CA GLU A 120 12.12 5.05 -32.97
C GLU A 120 13.12 4.10 -32.32
N LEU A 121 12.70 2.88 -31.97
CA LEU A 121 13.55 1.87 -31.35
C LEU A 121 14.30 1.01 -32.37
N GLU A 122 14.01 1.18 -33.66
CA GLU A 122 14.51 0.36 -34.78
C GLU A 122 14.35 -1.15 -34.54
N LYS A 123 13.29 -1.53 -33.82
CA LYS A 123 13.06 -2.91 -33.34
C LYS A 123 11.56 -3.25 -33.32
N PRO A 124 11.20 -4.51 -33.59
CA PRO A 124 9.84 -4.99 -33.36
C PRO A 124 9.44 -4.82 -31.89
N TYR A 125 8.16 -4.54 -31.65
CA TYR A 125 7.62 -4.32 -30.31
C TYR A 125 7.93 -5.46 -29.33
N ASP A 126 7.86 -6.71 -29.79
CA ASP A 126 8.13 -7.89 -28.96
C ASP A 126 9.58 -7.94 -28.47
N GLU A 127 10.53 -7.54 -29.31
CA GLU A 127 11.94 -7.46 -28.94
C GLU A 127 12.20 -6.29 -27.99
N ALA A 128 11.62 -5.12 -28.27
CA ALA A 128 11.70 -3.96 -27.40
C ALA A 128 11.11 -4.24 -26.01
N LEU A 129 9.98 -4.94 -25.93
CA LEU A 129 9.38 -5.38 -24.68
C LEU A 129 10.29 -6.33 -23.90
N LYS A 130 10.92 -7.28 -24.58
CA LYS A 130 11.85 -8.22 -23.95
C LYS A 130 13.07 -7.50 -23.38
N ASP A 131 13.66 -6.58 -24.15
CA ASP A 131 14.77 -5.74 -23.70
C ASP A 131 14.38 -4.90 -22.47
N LEU A 132 13.19 -4.32 -22.47
CA LEU A 132 12.66 -3.58 -21.32
C LEU A 132 12.49 -4.48 -20.10
N GLN A 133 11.92 -5.67 -20.26
CA GLN A 133 11.77 -6.64 -19.17
C GLN A 133 13.12 -7.08 -18.60
N ASP A 134 14.10 -7.36 -19.45
CA ASP A 134 15.44 -7.75 -19.04
C ASP A 134 16.16 -6.59 -18.32
N ASN A 135 16.02 -5.36 -18.82
CA ASN A 135 16.54 -4.17 -18.17
C ASN A 135 15.88 -3.91 -16.82
N LEU A 136 14.57 -4.13 -16.68
CA LEU A 136 13.86 -4.03 -15.41
C LEU A 136 14.36 -5.09 -14.42
N ARG A 137 14.60 -6.33 -14.87
CA ARG A 137 15.19 -7.38 -14.04
C ARG A 137 16.60 -7.01 -13.55
N LYS A 138 17.46 -6.52 -14.44
CA LYS A 138 18.82 -6.05 -14.10
C LYS A 138 18.79 -4.88 -13.12
N LYS A 139 17.93 -3.87 -13.35
CA LYS A 139 17.78 -2.75 -12.42
C LYS A 139 17.26 -3.21 -11.06
N SER A 140 16.32 -4.15 -11.03
CA SER A 140 15.79 -4.71 -9.78
C SER A 140 16.85 -5.48 -8.99
N SER A 141 17.73 -6.25 -9.65
CA SER A 141 18.83 -6.92 -8.96
C SER A 141 19.85 -5.93 -8.38
N ILE A 142 20.21 -4.90 -9.16
CA ILE A 142 21.13 -3.85 -8.69
C ILE A 142 20.54 -3.09 -7.50
N LEU A 143 19.23 -2.79 -7.52
CA LEU A 143 18.55 -2.13 -6.40
C LEU A 143 18.63 -2.97 -5.13
N LYS A 144 18.38 -4.28 -5.21
CA LYS A 144 18.52 -5.19 -4.05
C LYS A 144 19.94 -5.22 -3.51
N GLU A 145 20.94 -5.24 -4.39
CA GLU A 145 22.35 -5.18 -3.97
C GLU A 145 22.67 -3.85 -3.27
N LEU A 146 22.20 -2.72 -3.81
CA LEU A 146 22.38 -1.41 -3.20
C LEU A 146 21.69 -1.31 -1.84
N GLU A 147 20.45 -1.79 -1.73
CA GLU A 147 19.71 -1.86 -0.46
C GLU A 147 20.49 -2.65 0.59
N SER A 148 21.04 -3.81 0.23
CA SER A 148 21.86 -4.63 1.15
C SER A 148 23.14 -3.91 1.60
N LYS A 149 23.80 -3.17 0.69
CA LYS A 149 25.00 -2.38 1.01
C LYS A 149 24.68 -1.19 1.92
N VAL A 150 23.56 -0.51 1.68
CA VAL A 150 23.10 0.58 2.55
C VAL A 150 22.86 0.05 3.95
N GLU A 151 22.14 -1.08 4.08
CA GLU A 151 21.88 -1.69 5.39
C GLU A 151 23.17 -2.12 6.11
N GLU A 152 24.16 -2.67 5.38
CA GLU A 152 25.47 -3.00 5.95
C GLU A 152 26.21 -1.74 6.44
N LEU A 153 26.22 -0.67 5.64
CA LEU A 153 26.88 0.59 5.99
C LEU A 153 26.20 1.27 7.18
N GLU A 154 24.87 1.22 7.29
CA GLU A 154 24.13 1.71 8.45
C GLU A 154 24.50 0.93 9.72
N ARG A 155 24.54 -0.40 9.65
CA ARG A 155 25.01 -1.22 10.79
C ARG A 155 26.45 -0.89 11.19
N ARG A 156 27.33 -0.60 10.21
CA ARG A 156 28.71 -0.17 10.48
C ARG A 156 28.77 1.20 11.13
N ARG A 157 27.99 2.16 10.65
CA ARG A 157 27.86 3.49 11.25
C ARG A 157 27.40 3.38 12.70
N ASP A 158 26.36 2.60 12.98
CA ASP A 158 25.80 2.47 14.32
C ASP A 158 26.80 1.82 15.31
N ARG A 159 27.61 0.87 14.83
CA ARG A 159 28.71 0.31 15.64
C ARG A 159 29.77 1.35 15.95
N ALA A 160 30.25 2.08 14.93
CA ALA A 160 31.24 3.13 15.11
C ALA A 160 30.74 4.24 16.03
N GLU A 161 29.46 4.61 15.96
CA GLU A 161 28.87 5.63 16.82
C GLU A 161 28.79 5.18 18.29
N LYS A 162 28.50 3.90 18.54
CA LYS A 162 28.54 3.32 19.89
C LYS A 162 29.96 3.33 20.45
N GLU A 163 30.94 2.87 19.67
CA GLU A 163 32.35 2.87 20.07
C GLU A 163 32.84 4.30 20.39
N LEU A 164 32.42 5.29 19.60
CA LEU A 164 32.76 6.69 19.81
C LEU A 164 32.19 7.20 21.15
N LYS A 165 30.93 6.89 21.47
CA LYS A 165 30.30 7.24 22.76
C LYS A 165 31.03 6.59 23.94
N ASP A 166 31.36 5.31 23.84
CA ASP A 166 32.08 4.58 24.89
C ASP A 166 33.48 5.18 25.14
N LEU A 167 34.18 5.56 24.07
CA LEU A 167 35.49 6.21 24.16
C LEU A 167 35.38 7.62 24.75
N GLU A 168 34.38 8.40 24.37
CA GLU A 168 34.13 9.72 24.96
C GLU A 168 33.87 9.64 26.47
N GLU A 169 33.08 8.66 26.93
CA GLU A 169 32.81 8.45 28.35
C GLU A 169 34.07 8.04 29.11
N LYS A 170 34.87 7.13 28.57
CA LYS A 170 36.18 6.76 29.14
C LYS A 170 37.12 7.96 29.22
N CYS A 171 37.18 8.79 28.17
CA CYS A 171 37.97 10.01 28.17
C CYS A 171 37.50 11.01 29.23
N LYS A 172 36.18 11.17 29.44
CA LYS A 172 35.63 12.01 30.50
C LYS A 172 36.01 11.50 31.89
N SER A 173 35.87 10.20 32.13
CA SER A 173 36.28 9.57 33.40
C SER A 173 37.76 9.81 33.68
N LYS A 174 38.63 9.54 32.70
CA LYS A 174 40.08 9.71 32.86
C LYS A 174 40.49 11.17 33.04
N ARG A 175 39.82 12.11 32.39
CA ARG A 175 40.03 13.54 32.64
C ARG A 175 39.63 13.95 34.05
N GLY A 176 38.54 13.38 34.59
CA GLY A 176 38.13 13.56 35.99
C GLY A 176 39.19 13.05 36.97
N GLU A 177 39.62 11.79 36.81
CA GLU A 177 40.70 11.20 37.61
C GLU A 177 41.98 12.04 37.58
N LEU A 178 42.37 12.51 36.39
CA LEU A 178 43.56 13.36 36.23
C LEU A 178 43.41 14.70 36.96
N ALA A 179 42.23 15.33 36.88
CA ALA A 179 41.96 16.60 37.56
C ALA A 179 42.00 16.44 39.09
N ASP A 180 41.48 15.34 39.63
CA ASP A 180 41.53 15.05 41.06
C ASP A 180 42.96 14.80 41.54
N LEU A 181 43.76 14.07 40.76
CA LEU A 181 45.19 13.87 41.06
C LEU A 181 45.98 15.19 41.00
N VAL A 182 45.71 16.05 40.02
CA VAL A 182 46.35 17.37 39.91
C VAL A 182 45.99 18.22 41.11
N LYS A 183 44.71 18.32 41.48
CA LYS A 183 44.29 19.05 42.70
C LYS A 183 44.90 18.49 43.97
N GLY A 184 44.97 17.15 44.08
CA GLY A 184 45.61 16.49 45.21
C GLY A 184 47.09 16.85 45.31
N LYS A 185 47.81 16.83 44.18
CA LYS A 185 49.21 17.24 44.12
C LYS A 185 49.39 18.72 44.48
N GLU A 186 48.61 19.63 43.90
CA GLU A 186 48.66 21.07 44.19
C GLU A 186 48.35 21.36 45.67
N SER A 187 47.38 20.65 46.25
CA SER A 187 47.02 20.80 47.66
C SER A 187 48.18 20.35 48.58
N LEU A 188 48.82 19.23 48.26
CA LEU A 188 50.00 18.75 48.99
C LEU A 188 51.20 19.70 48.84
N GLU A 189 51.43 20.25 47.65
CA GLU A 189 52.46 21.25 47.41
C GLU A 189 52.17 22.55 48.19
N SER A 190 50.91 22.98 48.28
CA SER A 190 50.49 24.19 49.00
C SER A 190 50.56 24.06 50.53
N LEU A 191 50.37 22.85 51.07
CA LEU A 191 50.51 22.59 52.50
C LEU A 191 51.97 22.68 52.94
N GLY A 192 52.92 22.35 52.05
CA GLY A 192 54.34 22.30 52.39
C GLY A 192 54.71 21.02 53.16
N VAL A 193 55.99 20.64 53.08
CA VAL A 193 56.48 19.35 53.60
C VAL A 193 56.27 19.23 55.12
N ASP A 194 56.39 20.33 55.86
CA ASP A 194 56.31 20.34 57.32
C ASP A 194 54.88 20.09 57.85
N GLU A 195 53.85 20.71 57.27
CA GLU A 195 52.45 20.42 57.59
C GLU A 195 52.03 19.00 57.21
N VAL A 196 52.53 18.47 56.08
CA VAL A 196 52.26 17.07 55.67
C VAL A 196 52.87 16.09 56.67
N ILE A 197 54.07 16.39 57.19
CA ILE A 197 54.71 15.60 58.26
C ILE A 197 53.85 15.66 59.54
N LYS A 198 53.35 16.83 59.94
CA LYS A 198 52.44 16.99 61.10
C LYS A 198 51.12 16.23 60.92
N LEU A 199 50.54 16.23 59.72
CA LEU A 199 49.33 15.46 59.41
C LEU A 199 49.61 13.95 59.45
N SER A 200 50.78 13.51 58.99
CA SER A 200 51.19 12.11 59.09
C SER A 200 51.40 11.66 60.53
N SER A 201 51.98 12.52 61.39
CA SER A 201 52.19 12.20 62.80
C SER A 201 50.86 12.18 63.56
N PHE A 202 49.94 13.10 63.25
CA PHE A 202 48.58 13.09 63.77
C PHE A 202 47.79 11.85 63.34
N ALA A 203 47.88 11.45 62.07
CA ALA A 203 47.27 10.21 61.59
C ALA A 203 47.81 8.98 62.33
N ASN A 204 49.12 8.92 62.55
CA ASN A 204 49.76 7.85 63.33
C ASN A 204 49.34 7.87 64.81
N GLU A 205 49.14 9.04 65.43
CA GLU A 205 48.61 9.14 66.80
C GLU A 205 47.14 8.69 66.89
N CYS A 206 46.31 9.03 65.88
CA CYS A 206 44.93 8.53 65.80
C CYS A 206 44.89 7.00 65.73
N GLU A 207 45.76 6.38 64.92
CA GLU A 207 45.88 4.92 64.85
C GLU A 207 46.34 4.31 66.19
N LYS A 208 47.30 4.94 66.88
CA LYS A 208 47.74 4.51 68.22
C LYS A 208 46.65 4.60 69.28
N LEU A 209 45.73 5.57 69.16
CA LEU A 209 44.56 5.72 70.03
C LEU A 209 43.41 4.76 69.66
N GLY A 210 43.61 3.86 68.68
CA GLY A 210 42.64 2.86 68.25
C GLY A 210 41.62 3.37 67.23
N TYR A 211 41.78 4.61 66.74
CA TYR A 211 40.94 5.14 65.67
C TYR A 211 41.52 4.76 64.30
N ASN A 212 40.74 4.01 63.51
CA ASN A 212 41.13 3.69 62.15
C ASN A 212 40.92 4.92 61.25
N VAL A 213 42.02 5.55 60.82
CA VAL A 213 42.01 6.76 59.99
C VAL A 213 41.23 6.56 58.69
N LYS A 214 41.24 5.35 58.10
CA LYS A 214 40.42 5.04 56.92
C LYS A 214 38.92 5.11 57.22
N LYS A 215 38.47 4.63 58.38
CA LYS A 215 37.07 4.75 58.82
C LYS A 215 36.68 6.21 59.10
N LEU A 216 37.59 7.01 59.63
CA LEU A 216 37.37 8.45 59.83
C LEU A 216 37.19 9.20 58.51
N ILE A 217 38.03 8.88 57.51
CA ILE A 217 37.89 9.41 56.14
C ILE A 217 36.56 8.94 55.51
N GLU A 218 36.17 7.69 55.73
CA GLU A 218 34.89 7.15 55.26
C GLU A 218 33.69 7.86 55.90
N ILE A 219 33.73 8.11 57.21
CA ILE A 219 32.70 8.89 57.91
C ILE A 219 32.63 10.32 57.38
N LEU A 220 33.76 10.98 57.15
CA LEU A 220 33.82 12.32 56.56
C LEU A 220 33.19 12.34 55.17
N ARG A 221 33.52 11.36 54.32
CA ARG A 221 32.88 11.21 53.00
C ARG A 221 31.36 11.02 53.10
N LEU A 222 30.90 10.19 54.03
CA LEU A 222 29.46 9.97 54.25
C LEU A 222 28.75 11.24 54.75
N VAL A 223 29.43 12.08 55.53
CA VAL A 223 28.89 13.38 55.97
C VAL A 223 28.79 14.36 54.80
N GLU A 224 29.80 14.44 53.94
CA GLU A 224 29.77 15.27 52.74
C GLU A 224 28.71 14.80 51.74
N GLU A 225 28.57 13.49 51.56
CA GLU A 225 27.54 12.88 50.71
C GLU A 225 26.13 13.15 51.26
N ARG A 226 25.92 13.01 52.58
CA ARG A 226 24.67 13.39 53.24
C ARG A 226 24.32 14.84 52.97
N ASP A 227 25.27 15.76 53.11
CA ASP A 227 25.03 17.19 52.90
C ASP A 227 24.73 17.53 51.43
N SER A 228 25.37 16.83 50.50
CA SER A 228 25.08 16.93 49.06
C SER A 228 23.67 16.44 48.74
N LEU A 229 23.30 15.24 49.21
CA LEU A 229 21.97 14.66 49.05
C LEU A 229 20.90 15.55 49.70
N GLU A 230 21.17 16.15 50.85
CA GLU A 230 20.24 17.05 51.50
C GLU A 230 19.96 18.31 50.65
N LYS A 231 20.99 18.87 50.00
CA LYS A 231 20.83 19.96 49.03
C LYS A 231 19.99 19.52 47.82
N GLU A 232 20.22 18.32 47.31
CA GLU A 232 19.45 17.77 46.19
C GLU A 232 17.98 17.57 46.55
N VAL A 233 17.69 16.97 47.70
CA VAL A 233 16.32 16.79 48.23
C VAL A 233 15.62 18.14 48.38
N ARG A 234 16.31 19.18 48.89
CA ARG A 234 15.73 20.54 48.95
C ARG A 234 15.41 21.07 47.55
N SER A 235 16.26 20.83 46.56
CA SER A 235 16.04 21.26 45.18
C SER A 235 14.86 20.54 44.52
N LEU A 236 14.75 19.22 44.72
CA LEU A 236 13.66 18.39 44.19
C LEU A 236 12.32 18.76 44.84
N ARG A 237 12.30 19.03 46.15
CA ARG A 237 11.10 19.57 46.83
C ARG A 237 10.63 20.88 46.21
N LYS A 238 11.54 21.80 45.87
CA LYS A 238 11.19 23.05 45.17
C LYS A 238 10.58 22.77 43.79
N LYS A 239 11.16 21.86 43.00
CA LYS A 239 10.63 21.45 41.69
C LYS A 239 9.25 20.80 41.80
N ILE A 240 9.05 19.89 42.74
CA ILE A 240 7.74 19.25 42.99
C ILE A 240 6.69 20.29 43.32
N ASN A 241 7.02 21.28 44.16
CA ASN A 241 6.08 22.35 44.50
C ASN A 241 5.76 23.25 43.30
N ALA A 242 6.73 23.52 42.42
CA ALA A 242 6.48 24.26 41.18
C ALA A 242 5.55 23.49 40.23
N LEU A 243 5.82 22.19 40.01
CA LEU A 243 4.98 21.32 39.18
C LEU A 243 3.56 21.17 39.74
N LYS A 244 3.39 21.13 41.07
CA LYS A 244 2.05 21.13 41.69
C LYS A 244 1.28 22.41 41.36
N ARG A 245 1.92 23.58 41.42
CA ARG A 245 1.29 24.87 41.05
C ARG A 245 0.92 24.91 39.56
N GLU A 246 1.78 24.38 38.70
CA GLU A 246 1.53 24.30 37.26
C GLU A 246 0.37 23.35 36.94
N LYS A 247 0.31 22.19 37.58
CA LYS A 247 -0.82 21.25 37.49
C LYS A 247 -2.12 21.92 37.93
N GLU A 248 -2.13 22.66 39.03
CA GLU A 248 -3.32 23.41 39.47
C GLU A 248 -3.73 24.49 38.46
N LYS A 249 -2.77 25.17 37.82
CA LYS A 249 -3.05 26.14 36.76
C LYS A 249 -3.69 25.46 35.54
N HIS A 250 -3.14 24.34 35.07
CA HIS A 250 -3.72 23.59 33.96
C HIS A 250 -5.12 23.06 34.26
N LEU A 251 -5.37 22.56 35.48
CA LEU A 251 -6.72 22.14 35.88
C LEU A 251 -7.74 23.30 35.82
N ARG A 252 -7.32 24.53 36.19
CA ARG A 252 -8.17 25.72 36.06
C ARG A 252 -8.40 26.11 34.60
N GLU A 253 -7.38 25.99 33.74
CA GLU A 253 -7.50 26.25 32.31
C GLU A 253 -8.42 25.23 31.62
N GLU A 254 -8.25 23.94 31.92
CA GLU A 254 -9.08 22.85 31.42
C GLU A 254 -10.55 23.07 31.81
N ALA A 255 -10.84 23.44 33.06
CA ALA A 255 -12.20 23.77 33.49
C ALA A 255 -12.81 24.92 32.67
N LYS A 256 -12.03 25.97 32.35
CA LYS A 256 -12.50 27.08 31.49
C LYS A 256 -12.77 26.61 30.07
N ILE A 257 -11.92 25.76 29.51
CA ILE A 257 -12.11 25.21 28.16
C ILE A 257 -13.38 24.36 28.11
N ILE A 258 -13.62 23.51 29.11
CA ILE A 258 -14.84 22.70 29.22
C ILE A 258 -16.08 23.62 29.28
N GLU A 259 -16.05 24.69 30.07
CA GLU A 259 -17.15 25.64 30.17
C GLU A 259 -17.41 26.36 28.83
N ASN A 260 -16.36 26.81 28.15
CA ASN A 260 -16.47 27.45 26.84
C ASN A 260 -17.00 26.50 25.77
N ASN A 261 -16.55 25.24 25.76
CA ASN A 261 -17.07 24.23 24.85
C ASN A 261 -18.56 23.97 25.09
N ARG A 262 -19.04 23.94 26.35
CA ARG A 262 -20.47 23.83 26.65
C ARG A 262 -21.25 25.02 26.07
N LYS A 263 -20.73 26.25 26.20
CA LYS A 263 -21.35 27.45 25.61
C LYS A 263 -21.41 27.36 24.08
N LEU A 264 -20.35 26.90 23.42
CA LEU A 264 -20.30 26.73 21.97
C LEU A 264 -21.26 25.64 21.46
N VAL A 265 -21.35 24.50 22.16
CA VAL A 265 -22.31 23.44 21.82
C VAL A 265 -23.74 23.97 21.92
N ASN A 266 -24.06 24.71 22.99
CA ASN A 266 -25.37 25.35 23.14
C ASN A 266 -25.64 26.36 22.02
N ALA A 267 -24.68 27.21 21.68
CA ALA A 267 -24.82 28.16 20.58
C ALA A 267 -25.03 27.46 19.23
N SER A 268 -24.28 26.38 18.95
CA SER A 268 -24.44 25.58 17.73
C SER A 268 -25.83 24.94 17.65
N LEU A 269 -26.35 24.44 18.78
CA LEU A 269 -27.69 23.88 18.84
C LEU A 269 -28.76 24.94 18.55
N ILE A 270 -28.61 26.15 19.11
CA ILE A 270 -29.51 27.28 18.83
C ILE A 270 -29.49 27.64 17.35
N ILE A 271 -28.31 27.72 16.73
CA ILE A 271 -28.17 28.04 15.30
C ILE A 271 -28.83 26.97 14.43
N LYS A 272 -28.62 25.68 14.73
CA LYS A 272 -29.19 24.57 13.94
C LYS A 272 -30.69 24.45 14.08
N THR A 273 -31.22 24.63 15.29
CA THR A 273 -32.64 24.40 15.58
C THR A 273 -33.49 25.65 15.48
N HIS A 274 -32.86 26.83 15.39
CA HIS A 274 -33.53 28.13 15.51
C HIS A 274 -34.39 28.23 16.77
N ARG A 275 -34.01 27.53 17.84
CA ARG A 275 -34.73 27.51 19.11
C ARG A 275 -33.76 27.72 20.25
N THR A 276 -34.16 28.54 21.20
CA THR A 276 -33.49 28.71 22.49
C THR A 276 -34.47 28.46 23.61
N PHE A 277 -34.00 28.33 24.84
CA PHE A 277 -34.84 28.28 26.02
C PHE A 277 -34.62 29.54 26.85
N ILE A 278 -35.71 30.19 27.26
CA ILE A 278 -35.67 31.26 28.25
C ILE A 278 -36.35 30.79 29.52
N SER A 279 -35.84 31.20 30.68
CA SER A 279 -36.51 30.93 31.95
C SER A 279 -37.74 31.83 32.10
N CYS A 280 -38.87 31.23 32.47
CA CYS A 280 -40.06 31.98 32.85
C CYS A 280 -39.77 32.79 34.12
N ALA A 281 -39.95 34.11 34.07
CA ALA A 281 -39.71 34.99 35.21
C ALA A 281 -40.58 34.69 36.45
N SER A 282 -41.73 34.02 36.27
CA SER A 282 -42.67 33.74 37.36
C SER A 282 -42.50 32.36 38.00
N CYS A 283 -42.14 31.33 37.23
CA CYS A 283 -42.04 29.95 37.75
C CYS A 283 -40.69 29.26 37.49
N GLY A 284 -39.75 29.91 36.82
CA GLY A 284 -38.41 29.37 36.51
C GLY A 284 -38.38 28.26 35.44
N MET A 285 -39.54 27.82 34.92
CA MET A 285 -39.58 26.79 33.89
C MET A 285 -38.97 27.27 32.56
N SER A 286 -38.24 26.39 31.87
CA SER A 286 -37.62 26.65 30.57
C SER A 286 -38.67 26.65 29.45
N ILE A 287 -38.92 27.81 28.84
CA ILE A 287 -39.85 27.96 27.72
C ILE A 287 -39.05 27.96 26.40
N PRO A 288 -39.37 27.08 25.44
CA PRO A 288 -38.73 27.11 24.12
C PRO A 288 -39.21 28.33 23.33
N VAL A 289 -38.27 29.11 22.82
CA VAL A 289 -38.52 30.30 21.99
C VAL A 289 -37.86 30.10 20.64
N TYR A 290 -38.64 30.30 19.58
CA TYR A 290 -38.13 30.27 18.22
C TYR A 290 -37.42 31.58 17.88
N ILE A 291 -36.18 31.48 17.41
CA ILE A 291 -35.39 32.60 16.90
C ILE A 291 -35.40 32.51 15.38
N PRO A 292 -36.19 33.34 14.68
CA PRO A 292 -36.26 33.29 13.23
C PRO A 292 -34.88 33.52 12.59
N PRO A 293 -34.56 32.82 11.49
CA PRO A 293 -33.33 33.04 10.75
C PRO A 293 -33.17 34.50 10.34
N GLN A 294 -31.94 34.98 10.26
CA GLN A 294 -31.64 36.38 9.92
C GLN A 294 -32.27 36.81 8.58
N SER A 295 -32.37 35.91 7.61
CA SER A 295 -33.05 36.13 6.33
C SER A 295 -34.55 36.41 6.47
N MET A 296 -35.25 35.73 7.40
CA MET A 296 -36.65 35.98 7.72
C MET A 296 -36.82 37.34 8.41
N LEU A 297 -35.97 37.66 9.38
CA LEU A 297 -35.99 38.96 10.05
C LEU A 297 -35.78 40.10 9.04
N TYR A 298 -34.85 39.95 8.09
CA TYR A 298 -34.65 40.92 7.02
C TYR A 298 -35.84 41.02 6.04
N GLN A 299 -36.53 39.92 5.74
CA GLN A 299 -37.73 39.95 4.92
C GLN A 299 -38.88 40.69 5.61
N GLU A 300 -39.09 40.45 6.91
CA GLU A 300 -40.13 41.13 7.68
C GLU A 300 -39.81 42.62 7.88
N LEU A 301 -38.55 42.98 8.09
CA LEU A 301 -38.11 44.38 8.07
C LEU A 301 -38.40 45.08 6.73
N ARG A 302 -38.19 44.39 5.59
CA ARG A 302 -38.56 44.92 4.25
C ARG A 302 -40.07 44.99 4.03
N ARG A 303 -40.86 44.08 4.61
CA ARG A 303 -42.33 44.12 4.55
C ARG A 303 -42.91 45.26 5.38
N GLY A 304 -42.39 45.49 6.59
CA GLY A 304 -42.77 46.63 7.43
C GLY A 304 -42.53 47.98 6.74
N GLN A 305 -41.44 48.12 5.97
CA GLN A 305 -41.18 49.33 5.17
C GLN A 305 -42.15 49.54 4.00
N ARG A 306 -42.83 48.50 3.47
CA ARG A 306 -43.83 48.66 2.39
C ARG A 306 -45.22 49.08 2.89
N ILE A 307 -45.53 48.84 4.18
CA ILE A 307 -46.87 49.15 4.74
C ILE A 307 -47.02 50.65 5.05
N GLN A 308 -45.92 51.39 5.26
CA GLN A 308 -45.98 52.84 5.50
C GLN A 308 -46.28 53.69 4.26
N TYR A 309 -46.28 53.14 3.04
CA TYR A 309 -46.48 53.92 1.81
C TYR A 309 -47.90 53.90 1.22
N ASN A 310 -48.89 53.23 1.84
CA ASN A 310 -50.24 53.06 1.26
C ASN A 310 -51.42 53.58 2.11
N VAL A 311 -51.20 54.50 3.05
CA VAL A 311 -52.30 55.14 3.81
C VAL A 311 -52.09 56.65 3.94
N VAL A 312 -52.26 57.40 2.85
CA VAL A 312 -52.86 58.76 2.87
C VAL A 312 -53.48 58.99 1.49
N GLY A 313 -54.81 58.98 1.43
CA GLY A 313 -55.55 59.26 0.21
C GLY A 313 -57.03 59.00 0.39
N VAL A 314 -57.70 59.77 1.25
CA VAL A 314 -59.12 60.11 1.10
C VAL A 314 -59.34 61.51 1.69
N ASP A 315 -59.87 62.37 0.81
CA ASP A 315 -60.21 63.78 0.96
C ASP A 315 -61.42 64.08 1.87
N SER A 316 -61.55 65.39 2.13
CA SER A 316 -62.77 66.18 2.44
C SER A 316 -63.14 66.37 3.90
#